data_AF-A0A5J4SWW9-F1
#
_entry.id   AF-A0A5J4SWW9-F1
#
_cell.length_a   1.000
_cell.length_b   1.000
_cell.length_c   1.000
_cell.angle_alpha   90.00
_cell.angle_beta   90.00
_cell.angle_gamma   90.00
#
_symmetry.space_group_name_H-M   'P 1'
#
loop_
_entity.id
_entity.type
_entity.pdbx_description
1 polymer ?
#
loop_
_entity_poly.entity_id
_entity_poly.type
_entity_poly.pdbx_seq_one_letter_code
_entity_poly.pdbx_strand_id
1 'polypeptide(L)'
;MKLRLLSVYILFAFASCNQTDDLNGIFTGKTWKLTEIRYGNGDFCRDYWTTSGGFNNEAFDASYKLIEVRDCFTVMFSGMEIDGKVNGQYTGRATNITLSGNWYADGKSKTFQTSKQNTENDSDVLGRAFANAIRNAESYSGDYNNLTIYFKEGQVKKYLLMHILK
;
A
#
# COMPACT_ATOMS: atom_id res chain seq x y z
N MET A 1 29.76 -36.42 19.43
CA MET A 1 29.60 -35.54 18.25
C MET A 1 28.15 -35.60 17.79
N LYS A 2 27.34 -34.57 18.10
CA LYS A 2 25.99 -34.39 17.54
C LYS A 2 25.83 -32.90 17.22
N LEU A 3 26.08 -32.56 15.97
CA LEU A 3 25.88 -31.24 15.39
C LEU A 3 24.36 -31.04 15.27
N ARG A 4 23.77 -30.14 16.06
CA ARG A 4 22.39 -29.67 15.83
C ARG A 4 22.47 -28.40 15.01
N LEU A 5 21.96 -28.44 13.78
CA LEU A 5 21.84 -27.32 12.87
C LEU A 5 21.14 -26.15 13.57
N LEU A 6 21.86 -25.03 13.71
CA LEU A 6 21.24 -23.73 13.92
C LEU A 6 20.57 -23.35 12.60
N SER A 7 19.25 -23.37 12.56
CA SER A 7 18.48 -22.78 11.46
C SER A 7 18.67 -21.27 11.50
N VAL A 8 19.66 -20.79 10.76
CA VAL A 8 19.86 -19.36 10.49
C VAL A 8 18.71 -18.92 9.59
N TYR A 9 17.70 -18.28 10.18
CA TYR A 9 16.79 -17.44 9.42
C TYR A 9 17.64 -16.33 8.80
N ILE A 10 17.90 -16.45 7.50
CA ILE A 10 18.45 -15.37 6.71
C ILE A 10 17.36 -14.30 6.67
N LEU A 11 17.40 -13.37 7.63
CA LEU A 11 16.91 -12.03 7.37
C LEU A 11 17.64 -11.58 6.11
N PHE A 12 16.91 -11.35 5.03
CA PHE A 12 17.37 -10.50 3.95
C PHE A 12 17.63 -9.11 4.54
N ALA A 13 18.77 -8.95 5.18
CA ALA A 13 19.38 -7.67 5.44
C ALA A 13 19.91 -7.18 4.10
N PHE A 14 19.00 -6.71 3.24
CA PHE A 14 19.38 -5.71 2.27
C PHE A 14 19.87 -4.54 3.10
N ALA A 15 21.19 -4.39 3.19
CA ALA A 15 21.82 -3.13 3.50
C ALA A 15 21.46 -2.15 2.36
N SER A 16 20.22 -1.68 2.38
CA SER A 16 19.82 -0.51 1.61
C SER A 16 20.48 0.67 2.31
N CYS A 17 21.37 1.36 1.61
CA CYS A 17 21.75 2.72 1.97
C CYS A 17 20.49 3.51 2.36
N ASN A 18 20.59 4.39 3.35
CA ASN A 18 19.55 5.25 3.97
C ASN A 18 18.65 6.06 3.00
N GLN A 19 17.99 5.43 2.02
CA GLN A 19 16.97 6.07 1.18
C GLN A 19 15.71 6.37 1.98
N THR A 20 15.61 5.79 3.18
CA THR A 20 14.60 6.07 4.19
C THR A 20 14.50 7.54 4.61
N ASP A 21 15.52 8.36 4.33
CA ASP A 21 15.56 9.78 4.68
C ASP A 21 15.17 10.70 3.49
N ASP A 22 14.89 10.15 2.31
CA ASP A 22 14.46 10.92 1.13
C ASP A 22 12.97 10.68 0.86
N LEU A 23 12.12 11.35 1.64
CA LEU A 23 10.68 11.22 1.53
C LEU A 23 10.17 11.73 0.18
N ASN A 24 10.75 12.81 -0.33
CA ASN A 24 10.38 13.33 -1.64
C ASN A 24 10.71 12.33 -2.76
N GLY A 25 11.92 11.77 -2.79
CA GLY A 25 12.34 10.81 -3.81
C GLY A 25 11.55 9.51 -3.79
N ILE A 26 11.11 9.07 -2.59
CA ILE A 26 10.15 7.98 -2.43
C ILE A 26 8.78 8.47 -2.95
N PHE A 27 8.09 9.35 -2.23
CA PHE A 27 6.65 9.54 -2.42
C PHE A 27 6.25 10.39 -3.62
N THR A 28 6.98 11.47 -3.91
CA THR A 28 6.47 12.58 -4.72
C THR A 28 6.96 12.54 -6.17
N GLY A 29 6.30 13.31 -7.04
CA GLY A 29 6.67 13.43 -8.46
C GLY A 29 6.40 12.19 -9.31
N LYS A 30 5.65 11.21 -8.79
CA LYS A 30 5.35 9.95 -9.46
C LYS A 30 3.92 9.47 -9.20
N THR A 31 3.47 8.55 -10.04
CA THR A 31 2.20 7.85 -9.85
C THR A 31 2.49 6.46 -9.33
N TRP A 32 1.93 6.13 -8.17
CA TRP A 32 1.99 4.81 -7.57
C TRP A 32 0.81 3.98 -8.03
N LYS A 33 1.07 2.74 -8.44
CA LYS A 33 0.08 1.79 -8.92
C LYS A 33 0.05 0.57 -8.00
N LEU A 34 -1.14 0.18 -7.56
CA LEU A 34 -1.33 -1.04 -6.77
C LEU A 34 -0.82 -2.26 -7.54
N THR A 35 -0.07 -3.12 -6.85
CA THR A 35 0.26 -4.46 -7.33
C THR A 35 -0.54 -5.50 -6.56
N GLU A 36 -0.55 -5.43 -5.22
CA GLU A 36 -1.21 -6.42 -4.36
C GLU A 36 -1.57 -5.86 -2.97
N ILE A 37 -2.52 -6.50 -2.30
CA ILE A 37 -2.81 -6.31 -0.87
C ILE A 37 -2.64 -7.64 -0.15
N ARG A 38 -1.89 -7.64 0.96
CA ARG A 38 -1.55 -8.84 1.73
C ARG A 38 -1.75 -8.62 3.22
N TYR A 39 -1.93 -9.72 3.94
CA TYR A 39 -1.88 -9.73 5.40
C TYR A 39 -0.46 -9.49 5.90
N GLY A 40 -0.32 -9.05 7.15
CA GLY A 40 0.98 -8.83 7.78
C GLY A 40 1.89 -10.07 7.84
N ASN A 41 1.33 -11.27 7.72
CA ASN A 41 2.08 -12.53 7.61
C ASN A 41 2.50 -12.89 6.17
N GLY A 42 2.11 -12.09 5.17
CA GLY A 42 2.41 -12.29 3.76
C GLY A 42 1.33 -13.02 2.96
N ASP A 43 0.30 -13.55 3.63
CA ASP A 43 -0.78 -14.26 2.95
C ASP A 43 -1.61 -13.30 2.10
N PHE A 44 -2.13 -13.85 1.01
CA PHE A 44 -2.99 -13.10 0.11
C PHE A 44 -4.39 -12.89 0.73
N CYS A 45 -4.92 -11.66 0.65
CA CYS A 45 -6.23 -11.28 1.22
C CYS A 45 -7.40 -11.79 0.36
N ARG A 46 -7.56 -13.12 0.27
CA ARG A 46 -8.68 -13.77 -0.45
C ARG A 46 -10.04 -13.51 0.19
N ASP A 47 -10.05 -13.13 1.46
CA ASP A 47 -11.24 -12.80 2.24
C ASP A 47 -12.07 -11.69 1.59
N TYR A 48 -11.44 -10.74 0.89
CA TYR A 48 -12.16 -9.68 0.19
C TYR A 48 -13.21 -10.19 -0.79
N TRP A 49 -12.96 -11.34 -1.44
CA TRP A 49 -13.90 -11.97 -2.39
C TRP A 49 -14.63 -13.18 -1.81
N THR A 50 -14.52 -13.42 -0.50
CA THR A 50 -15.18 -14.55 0.15
C THR A 50 -16.48 -14.11 0.78
N THR A 51 -17.58 -14.77 0.40
CA THR A 51 -18.92 -14.55 0.96
C THR A 51 -19.39 -15.79 1.71
N SER A 52 -20.59 -15.76 2.29
CA SER A 52 -21.22 -16.96 2.87
C SER A 52 -21.39 -18.11 1.85
N GLY A 53 -21.47 -17.79 0.55
CA GLY A 53 -21.52 -18.77 -0.55
C GLY A 53 -20.15 -19.28 -1.01
N GLY A 54 -19.05 -18.89 -0.34
CA GLY A 54 -17.69 -19.23 -0.71
C GLY A 54 -16.98 -18.13 -1.50
N PHE A 55 -15.85 -18.51 -2.12
CA PHE A 55 -14.99 -17.60 -2.87
C PHE A 55 -15.60 -17.24 -4.23
N ASN A 56 -15.78 -15.95 -4.49
CA ASN A 56 -16.30 -15.44 -5.75
C ASN A 56 -15.16 -15.27 -6.77
N ASN A 57 -14.94 -16.29 -7.60
CA ASN A 57 -13.91 -16.26 -8.65
C ASN A 57 -14.16 -15.17 -9.69
N GLU A 58 -15.41 -14.92 -10.09
CA GLU A 58 -15.74 -13.92 -11.12
C GLU A 58 -15.36 -12.50 -10.66
N ALA A 59 -15.69 -12.15 -9.42
CA ALA A 59 -15.33 -10.86 -8.84
C ALA A 59 -13.81 -10.72 -8.65
N PHE A 60 -13.12 -11.81 -8.27
CA PHE A 60 -11.67 -11.84 -8.17
C PHE A 60 -11.01 -11.58 -9.54
N ASP A 61 -11.42 -12.32 -10.57
CA ASP A 61 -10.90 -12.16 -11.92
C ASP A 61 -11.19 -10.78 -12.50
N ALA A 62 -12.38 -10.21 -12.20
CA ALA A 62 -12.73 -8.85 -12.59
C ALA A 62 -11.82 -7.81 -11.93
N SER A 63 -11.59 -7.90 -10.61
CA SER A 63 -10.70 -6.99 -9.89
C SER A 63 -9.27 -7.04 -10.44
N TYR A 64 -8.74 -8.23 -10.72
CA TYR A 64 -7.37 -8.39 -11.21
C TYR A 64 -7.18 -7.91 -12.64
N LYS A 65 -8.20 -8.01 -13.51
CA LYS A 65 -8.18 -7.36 -14.83
C LYS A 65 -8.11 -5.84 -14.72
N LEU A 66 -8.73 -5.24 -13.70
CA LEU A 66 -8.69 -3.80 -13.48
C LEU A 66 -7.31 -3.32 -13.01
N ILE A 67 -6.46 -4.18 -12.44
CA ILE A 67 -5.06 -3.82 -12.13
C ILE A 67 -4.31 -3.44 -13.41
N GLU A 68 -4.56 -4.14 -14.52
CA GLU A 68 -3.94 -3.85 -15.82
C GLU A 68 -4.47 -2.56 -16.48
N VAL A 69 -5.65 -2.08 -16.06
CA VAL A 69 -6.21 -0.82 -16.57
C VAL A 69 -5.41 0.35 -16.00
N ARG A 70 -4.67 1.07 -16.85
CA ARG A 70 -3.68 2.10 -16.48
C ARG A 70 -4.16 3.01 -15.35
N ASP A 71 -5.34 3.58 -15.47
CA ASP A 71 -5.83 4.63 -14.57
C ASP A 71 -6.48 4.11 -13.28
N CYS A 72 -6.71 2.80 -13.13
CA CYS A 72 -7.26 2.22 -11.91
C CYS A 72 -6.20 2.04 -10.82
N PHE A 73 -6.59 2.05 -9.56
CA PHE A 73 -5.72 1.78 -8.40
C PHE A 73 -4.43 2.61 -8.38
N THR A 74 -4.55 3.90 -8.66
CA THR A 74 -3.43 4.85 -8.70
C THR A 74 -3.51 5.84 -7.55
N VAL A 75 -2.35 6.30 -7.08
CA VAL A 75 -2.24 7.42 -6.15
C VAL A 75 -0.98 8.24 -6.45
N MET A 76 -1.11 9.56 -6.38
CA MET A 76 -0.03 10.51 -6.50
C MET A 76 0.05 11.32 -5.21
N PHE A 77 1.27 11.56 -4.74
CA PHE A 77 1.53 12.38 -3.58
C PHE A 77 2.28 13.65 -4.00
N SER A 78 1.78 14.78 -3.53
CA SER A 78 2.42 16.09 -3.65
C SER A 78 2.77 16.61 -2.26
N GLY A 79 3.85 17.37 -2.16
CA GLY A 79 4.31 17.90 -0.89
C GLY A 79 5.76 18.33 -1.01
N MET A 80 6.26 18.94 0.05
CA MET A 80 7.66 19.31 0.16
C MET A 80 8.19 18.77 1.47
N GLU A 81 9.35 18.11 1.39
CA GLU A 81 10.08 17.67 2.56
C GLU A 81 10.73 18.84 3.30
N ILE A 82 10.46 18.91 4.60
CA ILE A 82 11.04 19.86 5.55
C ILE A 82 11.42 19.07 6.79
N ASP A 83 12.70 19.10 7.17
CA ASP A 83 13.24 18.42 8.36
C ASP A 83 12.87 16.92 8.45
N GLY A 84 12.98 16.19 7.34
CA GLY A 84 12.70 14.74 7.31
C GLY A 84 11.21 14.40 7.40
N LYS A 85 10.32 15.36 7.12
CA LYS A 85 8.86 15.20 7.15
C LYS A 85 8.24 15.81 5.91
N VAL A 86 7.17 15.19 5.42
CA VAL A 86 6.38 15.74 4.30
C VAL A 86 4.93 15.89 4.76
N ASN A 87 4.35 17.03 4.44
CA ASN A 87 2.90 17.25 4.47
C ASN A 87 2.47 17.69 3.08
N GLY A 88 1.31 17.24 2.62
CA GLY A 88 0.77 17.74 1.35
C GLY A 88 -0.54 17.10 0.96
N GLN A 89 -0.83 17.13 -0.35
CA GLN A 89 -2.07 16.58 -0.92
C GLN A 89 -1.78 15.29 -1.67
N TYR A 90 -2.71 14.34 -1.59
CA TYR A 90 -2.76 13.19 -2.46
C TYR A 90 -3.99 13.25 -3.37
N THR A 91 -3.84 12.71 -4.57
CA THR A 91 -4.94 12.45 -5.50
C THR A 91 -4.76 11.06 -6.08
N GLY A 92 -5.84 10.37 -6.38
CA GLY A 92 -5.77 9.03 -6.92
C GLY A 92 -7.10 8.56 -7.47
N ARG A 93 -7.13 7.30 -7.88
CA ARG A 93 -8.32 6.63 -8.37
C ARG A 93 -8.30 5.18 -7.92
N ALA A 94 -9.41 4.71 -7.36
CA ALA A 94 -9.63 3.28 -7.20
C ALA A 94 -10.11 2.72 -8.56
N THR A 95 -11.37 2.31 -8.73
CA THR A 95 -11.86 1.93 -10.06
C THR A 95 -12.76 3.02 -10.64
N ASN A 96 -13.85 3.34 -9.93
CA ASN A 96 -14.84 4.36 -10.33
C ASN A 96 -14.91 5.55 -9.37
N ILE A 97 -14.16 5.54 -8.26
CA ILE A 97 -14.06 6.67 -7.34
C ILE A 97 -12.70 7.38 -7.43
N THR A 98 -12.73 8.69 -7.27
CA THR A 98 -11.54 9.53 -7.08
C THR A 98 -11.15 9.52 -5.61
N LEU A 99 -9.86 9.35 -5.33
CA LEU A 99 -9.25 9.49 -4.02
C LEU A 99 -8.60 10.86 -3.90
N SER A 100 -8.79 11.56 -2.77
CA SER A 100 -8.15 12.85 -2.54
C SER A 100 -8.14 13.25 -1.08
N GLY A 101 -7.08 13.93 -0.66
CA GLY A 101 -7.02 14.54 0.66
C GLY A 101 -5.62 14.94 1.08
N ASN A 102 -5.44 15.20 2.38
CA ASN A 102 -4.14 15.49 2.96
C ASN A 102 -3.38 14.20 3.26
N TRP A 103 -2.05 14.24 3.23
CA TRP A 103 -1.20 13.17 3.74
C TRP A 103 0.00 13.73 4.51
N TYR A 104 0.59 12.86 5.33
CA TYR A 104 1.78 13.12 6.13
C TYR A 104 2.71 11.91 6.09
N ALA A 105 4.02 12.16 6.05
CA ALA A 105 5.04 11.15 6.29
C ALA A 105 6.19 11.67 7.16
N ASP A 106 6.78 10.78 7.94
CA ASP A 106 7.94 11.04 8.80
C ASP A 106 9.06 10.03 8.51
N GLY A 107 10.22 10.54 8.08
CA GLY A 107 11.40 9.76 7.76
C GLY A 107 11.92 8.97 8.96
N LYS A 108 11.91 9.57 10.16
CA LYS A 108 12.48 8.96 11.36
C LYS A 108 11.58 7.90 11.97
N SER A 109 10.29 8.17 12.12
CA SER A 109 9.35 7.23 12.75
C SER A 109 8.71 6.25 11.78
N LYS A 110 8.91 6.46 10.46
CA LYS A 110 8.21 5.73 9.39
C LYS A 110 6.69 5.88 9.41
N THR A 111 6.19 6.87 10.14
CA THR A 111 4.76 7.21 10.14
C THR A 111 4.34 7.63 8.74
N PHE A 112 3.18 7.15 8.29
CA PHE A 112 2.51 7.64 7.10
C PHE A 112 1.01 7.63 7.36
N GLN A 113 0.34 8.75 7.08
CA GLN A 113 -1.07 8.94 7.37
C GLN A 113 -1.74 9.72 6.25
N THR A 114 -3.03 9.46 6.04
CA THR A 114 -3.88 10.23 5.13
C THR A 114 -5.10 10.77 5.85
N SER A 115 -5.71 11.83 5.32
CA SER A 115 -7.02 12.27 5.78
C SER A 115 -8.09 11.25 5.42
N LYS A 116 -9.05 11.05 6.32
CA LYS A 116 -10.16 10.09 6.13
C LYS A 116 -10.99 10.43 4.89
N GLN A 117 -11.23 9.41 4.07
CA GLN A 117 -12.13 9.47 2.91
C GLN A 117 -13.26 8.42 3.04
N ASN A 118 -14.40 8.62 2.37
CA ASN A 118 -15.41 7.57 2.22
C ASN A 118 -14.93 6.52 1.19
N THR A 119 -14.89 5.25 1.59
CA THR A 119 -14.30 4.15 0.80
C THR A 119 -15.33 3.14 0.32
N GLU A 120 -16.62 3.33 0.63
CA GLU A 120 -17.68 2.33 0.40
C GLU A 120 -18.33 2.45 -0.98
N ASN A 121 -18.00 3.49 -1.74
CA ASN A 121 -18.70 3.83 -2.99
C ASN A 121 -18.06 3.24 -4.26
N ASP A 122 -16.94 2.53 -4.13
CA ASP A 122 -16.35 1.85 -5.28
C ASP A 122 -17.12 0.56 -5.58
N SER A 123 -17.41 0.33 -6.86
CA SER A 123 -18.19 -0.81 -7.33
C SER A 123 -17.39 -2.11 -7.26
N ASP A 124 -16.06 -2.03 -7.36
CA ASP A 124 -15.16 -3.18 -7.32
C ASP A 124 -14.72 -3.52 -5.89
N VAL A 125 -14.56 -4.83 -5.65
CA VAL A 125 -14.16 -5.36 -4.34
C VAL A 125 -12.76 -4.90 -3.95
N LEU A 126 -11.79 -4.99 -4.88
CA LEU A 126 -10.44 -4.50 -4.65
C LEU A 126 -10.39 -2.98 -4.61
N GLY A 127 -11.27 -2.29 -5.34
CA GLY A 127 -11.40 -0.83 -5.33
C GLY A 127 -11.73 -0.29 -3.94
N ARG A 128 -12.71 -0.91 -3.28
CA ARG A 128 -13.04 -0.61 -1.87
C ARG A 128 -11.87 -0.93 -0.93
N ALA A 129 -11.21 -2.08 -1.11
CA ALA A 129 -10.06 -2.48 -0.29
C ALA A 129 -8.88 -1.52 -0.44
N PHE A 130 -8.55 -1.09 -1.66
CA PHE A 130 -7.49 -0.12 -1.94
C PHE A 130 -7.80 1.23 -1.29
N ALA A 131 -9.01 1.76 -1.48
CA ALA A 131 -9.44 3.01 -0.83
C ALA A 131 -9.37 2.90 0.70
N ASN A 132 -9.78 1.75 1.25
CA ASN A 132 -9.70 1.47 2.69
C ASN A 132 -8.26 1.42 3.21
N ALA A 133 -7.34 0.84 2.45
CA ALA A 133 -5.93 0.76 2.78
C ALA A 133 -5.26 2.14 2.83
N ILE A 134 -5.54 3.00 1.83
CA ILE A 134 -5.06 4.39 1.82
C ILE A 134 -5.61 5.17 3.02
N ARG A 135 -6.91 5.03 3.34
CA ARG A 135 -7.56 5.69 4.47
C ARG A 135 -6.98 5.32 5.83
N ASN A 136 -6.65 4.05 6.04
CA ASN A 136 -6.22 3.52 7.34
C ASN A 136 -4.72 3.31 7.45
N ALA A 137 -3.95 3.97 6.58
CA ALA A 137 -2.52 3.88 6.57
C ALA A 137 -1.90 4.39 7.88
N GLU A 138 -0.89 3.66 8.39
CA GLU A 138 -0.20 3.96 9.64
C GLU A 138 1.30 4.21 9.43
N SER A 139 1.93 3.46 8.52
CA SER A 139 3.36 3.54 8.26
C SER A 139 3.71 3.11 6.84
N TYR A 140 4.98 3.30 6.47
CA TYR A 140 5.48 2.94 5.14
C TYR A 140 6.87 2.30 5.19
N SER A 141 7.20 1.61 4.11
CA SER A 141 8.58 1.28 3.70
C SER A 141 8.65 1.36 2.18
N GLY A 142 9.84 1.59 1.63
CA GLY A 142 9.96 1.68 0.17
C GLY A 142 11.29 2.25 -0.30
N ASP A 143 11.38 2.34 -1.62
CA ASP A 143 12.47 2.93 -2.38
C ASP A 143 11.86 3.81 -3.49
N TYR A 144 12.67 4.25 -4.46
CA TYR A 144 12.22 5.14 -5.54
C TYR A 144 11.25 4.50 -6.53
N ASN A 145 11.13 3.17 -6.55
CA ASN A 145 10.33 2.39 -7.48
C ASN A 145 9.23 1.56 -6.80
N ASN A 146 9.40 1.23 -5.52
CA ASN A 146 8.49 0.38 -4.76
C ASN A 146 8.05 1.06 -3.46
N LEU A 147 6.75 1.00 -3.16
CA LEU A 147 6.18 1.56 -1.95
C LEU A 147 5.26 0.54 -1.29
N THR A 148 5.52 0.26 -0.02
CA THR A 148 4.69 -0.54 0.85
C THR A 148 4.03 0.39 1.86
N ILE A 149 2.69 0.39 1.92
CA ILE A 149 1.95 1.10 2.96
C ILE A 149 1.31 0.08 3.89
N TYR A 150 1.61 0.19 5.18
CA TYR A 150 1.04 -0.66 6.22
C TYR A 150 -0.22 0.00 6.79
N PHE A 151 -1.25 -0.79 6.98
CA PHE A 151 -2.54 -0.33 7.49
C PHE A 151 -3.19 -1.41 8.36
N LYS A 152 -4.27 -1.03 9.04
CA LYS A 152 -5.11 -1.97 9.79
C LYS A 152 -6.55 -1.99 9.31
N GLU A 153 -7.14 -3.17 9.35
CA GLU A 153 -8.57 -3.41 9.27
C GLU A 153 -9.04 -3.99 10.61
N GLY A 154 -9.59 -3.12 11.46
CA GLY A 154 -9.81 -3.46 12.86
C GLY A 154 -8.48 -3.77 13.55
N GLN A 155 -8.32 -4.99 14.04
CA GLN A 155 -7.08 -5.46 14.68
C GLN A 155 -6.12 -6.16 13.71
N VAL A 156 -6.53 -6.38 12.45
CA VAL A 156 -5.76 -7.13 11.48
C VAL A 156 -4.77 -6.20 10.77
N LYS A 157 -3.49 -6.52 10.84
CA LYS A 157 -2.43 -5.83 10.10
C LYS A 157 -2.39 -6.32 8.66
N LYS A 158 -2.32 -5.39 7.72
CA LYS A 158 -2.19 -5.63 6.28
C LYS A 158 -1.20 -4.65 5.67
N TYR A 159 -0.77 -4.91 4.45
CA TYR A 159 0.00 -3.96 3.67
C TYR A 159 -0.43 -3.98 2.20
N LEU A 160 -0.37 -2.80 1.57
CA LEU A 160 -0.53 -2.63 0.14
C LEU A 160 0.85 -2.44 -0.49
N LEU A 161 1.09 -3.15 -1.59
CA LEU A 161 2.29 -3.03 -2.40
C LEU A 161 1.97 -2.18 -3.62
N MET A 162 2.85 -1.24 -3.93
CA MET A 162 2.75 -0.41 -5.11
C MET A 162 4.08 -0.35 -5.83
N HIS A 163 4.00 -0.26 -7.15
CA HIS A 163 5.12 0.02 -8.03
C HIS A 163 4.85 1.32 -8.78
N ILE A 164 5.91 2.03 -9.16
CA ILE A 164 5.76 3.23 -9.99
C ILE A 164 5.09 2.87 -11.32
N LEU A 165 4.07 3.64 -11.70
CA LEU A 165 3.47 3.56 -13.02
C LEU A 165 4.41 4.22 -14.02
N LYS A 166 4.90 3.44 -14.99
CA LYS A 166 5.75 3.94 -16.08
C LYS A 166 4.92 4.56 -17.21
#